data_AF-A0A1Z4QT03-F1
#
_entry.id   AF-A0A1Z4QT03-F1
#
_cell.length_a   1.000
_cell.length_b   1.000
_cell.length_c   1.000
_cell.angle_alpha   90.00
_cell.angle_beta   90.00
_cell.angle_gamma   90.00
#
_symmetry.space_group_name_H-M   'P 1'
#
loop_
_entity.id
_entity.type
_entity.pdbx_description
1 polymer ?
#
loop_
_entity_poly.entity_id
_entity_poly.type
_entity_poly.pdbx_seq_one_letter_code
_entity_poly.pdbx_strand_id
1 'polypeptide(L)' 'MQMQAVEFQVVVKDGAIKIPEIYQQELDGESVKVIVMKKVKKTAAVGIIAELMKNPVRFEGERFNREEIYDRKL' A
#
# COMPACT_ATOMS: atom_id res chain seq x y z
N MET A 1 5.19 -33.73 -10.28
CA MET A 1 4.56 -33.47 -8.96
C MET A 1 3.54 -32.37 -9.16
N GLN A 2 2.28 -32.63 -8.82
CA GLN A 2 1.21 -31.63 -8.88
C GLN A 2 1.05 -31.06 -7.47
N MET A 3 1.06 -29.74 -7.34
CA MET A 3 0.85 -29.06 -6.05
C MET A 3 -0.56 -28.44 -6.07
N GLN A 4 -1.31 -28.68 -5.00
CA GLN A 4 -2.60 -28.03 -4.76
C GLN A 4 -2.38 -26.85 -3.80
N ALA A 5 -3.03 -25.72 -4.08
CA ALA A 5 -2.89 -24.51 -3.28
C ALA A 5 -4.18 -24.23 -2.52
N VAL A 6 -4.04 -23.89 -1.24
CA VAL A 6 -5.12 -23.36 -0.39
C VAL A 6 -4.79 -21.91 -0.06
N GLU A 7 -5.72 -21.00 -0.33
CA GLU A 7 -5.57 -19.58 -0.01
C GLU A 7 -6.42 -19.23 1.22
N PHE A 8 -5.79 -18.59 2.21
CA PHE A 8 -6.49 -18.05 3.37
C PHE A 8 -5.86 -16.74 3.83
N GLN A 9 -6.65 -15.91 4.52
CA GLN A 9 -6.20 -14.66 5.12
C GLN A 9 -6.21 -14.76 6.64
N VAL A 10 -5.07 -14.47 7.27
CA VAL A 10 -4.94 -14.42 8.73
C VAL A 10 -4.08 -13.25 9.14
N VAL A 11 -4.27 -12.81 10.39
CA VAL A 11 -3.39 -11.82 11.01
C VAL A 11 -2.16 -12.54 11.56
N VAL A 12 -0.97 -12.08 11.16
CA VAL A 12 0.28 -12.52 11.78
C VAL A 12 0.30 -12.05 13.23
N LYS A 13 0.44 -12.97 14.18
CA LYS A 13 0.56 -12.67 15.62
C LYS A 13 1.87 -13.23 16.12
N ASP A 14 2.66 -12.39 16.80
CA ASP A 14 3.95 -12.76 17.39
C ASP A 14 4.92 -13.42 16.39
N GLY A 15 4.91 -12.93 15.15
CA GLY A 15 5.74 -13.49 14.07
C GLY A 15 5.25 -14.82 13.50
N ALA A 16 4.12 -15.35 13.98
CA ALA A 16 3.56 -16.62 13.54
C ALA A 16 2.28 -16.46 12.71
N ILE A 17 2.15 -17.29 11.68
CA ILE A 17 0.92 -17.53 10.93
C ILE A 17 0.32 -18.83 11.47
N LYS A 18 -0.89 -18.76 12.05
CA LYS A 18 -1.63 -19.96 12.46
C LYS A 18 -2.50 -20.45 11.31
N ILE A 19 -2.36 -21.73 10.95
CA ILE A 19 -3.21 -22.38 9.95
C ILE A 19 -4.63 -22.51 10.53
N PRO A 20 -5.68 -22.05 9.83
CA PRO A 20 -7.07 -22.24 10.25
C PRO A 20 -7.42 -23.71 10.48
N GLU A 21 -8.25 -24.00 11.48
CA GLU A 21 -8.61 -25.37 11.90
C GLU A 21 -9.11 -26.25 10.73
N ILE A 22 -9.87 -25.66 9.81
CA ILE A 22 -10.41 -26.32 8.62
C ILE A 22 -9.35 -26.94 7.70
N TYR A 23 -8.10 -26.46 7.75
CA TYR A 23 -6.99 -26.94 6.92
C TYR A 23 -5.96 -27.76 7.71
N GLN A 24 -6.11 -27.85 9.04
CA GLN A 24 -5.09 -28.52 9.86
C GLN A 24 -5.02 -30.02 9.57
N GLN A 25 -6.16 -30.70 9.40
CA GLN A 25 -6.17 -32.14 9.08
C GLN A 25 -5.58 -32.44 7.69
N GLU A 26 -5.81 -31.56 6.70
CA GLU A 26 -5.29 -31.74 5.35
C GLU A 26 -3.76 -31.52 5.27
N LEU A 27 -3.22 -30.68 6.15
CA LEU A 27 -1.81 -30.25 6.11
C LEU A 27 -0.94 -30.94 7.17
N ASP A 28 -1.51 -31.82 8.00
CA ASP A 28 -0.77 -32.52 9.05
C ASP A 28 0.25 -33.49 8.47
N GLY A 29 1.51 -33.40 8.93
CA GLY A 29 2.62 -34.23 8.44
C GLY A 29 3.15 -33.90 7.03
N GLU A 30 2.54 -32.97 6.31
CA GLU A 30 2.91 -32.65 4.92
C GLU A 30 3.98 -31.55 4.81
N SER A 31 4.87 -31.68 3.82
CA SER A 31 5.85 -30.64 3.49
C SER A 31 5.25 -29.62 2.52
N VAL A 32 5.04 -28.39 3.01
CA VAL A 32 4.32 -27.35 2.26
C VAL A 32 5.23 -26.21 1.76
N LYS A 33 4.85 -25.58 0.64
CA LYS A 33 5.43 -24.32 0.17
C LYS A 33 4.51 -23.16 0.57
N VAL A 34 5.01 -22.21 1.35
CA VAL A 34 4.24 -21.04 1.82
C VAL A 34 4.54 -19.82 0.96
N ILE A 35 3.49 -19.13 0.49
CA ILE A 35 3.59 -17.83 -0.19
C ILE A 35 2.86 -16.79 0.66
N VAL A 36 3.57 -15.75 1.12
CA VAL A 36 3.01 -14.70 1.96
C VAL A 36 2.86 -13.42 1.15
N MET A 37 1.62 -12.97 0.96
CA MET A 37 1.29 -11.70 0.32
C MET A 37 0.74 -10.73 1.37
N LYS A 38 1.38 -9.56 1.52
CA LYS A 38 0.91 -8.52 2.45
C LYS A 38 0.16 -7.43 1.71
N LYS A 39 -0.93 -6.93 2.28
CA LYS A 39 -1.56 -5.69 1.80
C LYS A 39 -0.54 -4.56 1.94
N VAL A 40 -0.19 -3.93 0.82
CA VAL A 40 0.58 -2.69 0.86
C VAL A 40 -0.35 -1.64 1.45
N LYS A 41 -0.07 -1.20 2.68
CA LYS A 41 -0.69 0.04 3.19
C LYS A 41 -0.27 1.11 2.20
N LYS A 42 -1.22 1.67 1.45
CA LYS A 42 -0.98 2.96 0.77
C LYS A 42 -0.70 3.93 1.91
N THR A 43 0.57 4.23 2.16
CA THR A 43 0.94 5.35 3.03
C THR A 43 0.29 6.57 2.39
N ALA A 44 -0.77 7.07 3.02
CA ALA A 44 -1.27 8.39 2.71
C ALA A 44 -0.06 9.33 2.85
N ALA A 45 0.17 10.15 1.83
CA ALA A 45 1.35 11.00 1.63
C ALA A 45 2.64 10.28 1.14
N VAL A 46 2.60 9.68 -0.05
CA VAL A 46 3.81 9.54 -0.89
C VAL A 46 3.51 10.13 -2.27
N GLY A 47 4.05 11.30 -2.55
CA GLY A 47 3.87 12.04 -3.79
C GLY A 47 4.29 13.49 -3.65
N ILE A 48 4.55 14.15 -4.77
CA ILE A 48 5.08 15.52 -4.84
C ILE A 48 4.25 16.50 -4.00
N ILE A 49 2.92 16.37 -4.00
CA ILE A 49 2.03 17.24 -3.20
C ILE A 49 2.28 17.09 -1.70
N ALA A 50 2.47 15.86 -1.20
CA ALA A 50 2.73 15.61 0.20
C ALA A 50 4.10 16.12 0.65
N GLU A 51 5.08 16.06 -0.23
CA GLU A 51 6.41 16.62 -0.01
C GLU A 51 6.37 18.14 0.01
N LEU A 52 5.68 18.78 -0.94
CA LEU A 52 5.50 20.23 -1.00
C LEU A 52 4.71 20.78 0.19
N MET A 53 3.78 20.02 0.76
CA MET A 53 3.08 20.44 1.99
C MET A 53 4.01 20.46 3.21
N LYS A 54 5.00 19.56 3.29
CA LYS A 54 5.99 19.54 4.38
C LYS A 54 7.15 20.51 4.13
N ASN A 55 7.57 20.62 2.88
CA ASN A 55 8.69 21.42 2.41
C ASN A 55 8.21 22.35 1.28
N PRO A 56 7.53 23.46 1.60
CA PRO A 56 7.04 24.38 0.59
C PRO A 56 8.22 25.00 -0.17
N VAL A 57 8.16 24.94 -1.50
CA VAL A 57 9.14 25.63 -2.36
C VAL A 57 8.79 27.12 -2.36
N ARG A 58 9.79 27.95 -2.07
CA ARG A 58 9.64 29.41 -2.19
C ARG A 58 9.63 29.78 -3.66
N PHE A 59 8.56 30.44 -4.08
CA PHE A 59 8.42 31.00 -5.42
C PHE A 59 8.73 32.49 -5.38
N GLU A 60 9.74 32.91 -6.14
CA GLU A 60 10.21 34.31 -6.23
C GLU A 60 9.69 35.03 -7.49
N GLY A 61 8.63 34.51 -8.11
CA GLY A 61 8.01 35.16 -9.25
C GLY A 61 7.15 36.36 -8.86
N GLU A 62 6.82 37.17 -9.86
CA GLU A 62 5.94 38.32 -9.70
C GLU A 62 4.55 37.88 -9.22
N ARG A 63 3.97 38.67 -8.31
CA ARG A 63 2.61 38.43 -7.84
C ARG A 63 1.65 38.91 -8.91
N PHE A 64 0.88 37.98 -9.47
CA PHE A 64 -0.21 38.35 -10.36
C PHE A 64 -1.27 39.14 -9.58
N ASN A 65 -1.68 40.25 -10.18
CA ASN A 65 -2.83 41.02 -9.75
C ASN A 65 -4.13 40.29 -10.13
N ARG A 66 -5.26 40.75 -9.58
CA ARG A 66 -6.56 40.08 -9.79
C ARG A 66 -6.95 40.02 -11.26
N GLU A 67 -6.66 41.07 -12.02
CA GLU A 67 -7.04 41.16 -13.44
C GLU A 67 -6.25 40.14 -14.27
N GLU A 68 -4.96 39.95 -13.98
CA GLU A 68 -4.09 38.96 -14.63
C GLU A 68 -4.52 37.51 -14.34
N ILE A 69 -5.01 37.21 -13.13
CA ILE A 69 -5.48 35.87 -12.77
C ILE A 69 -6.78 35.50 -13.50
N TYR A 70 -7.63 36.49 -13.78
CA TYR A 70 -8.93 36.29 -14.43
C TYR A 70 -8.92 36.59 -15.94
N ASP A 71 -7.77 36.92 -16.53
CA ASP A 71 -7.67 37.13 -17.96
C ASP A 71 -7.86 35.80 -18.71
N ARG A 72 -9.12 35.55 -19.10
CA ARG A 72 -9.55 34.40 -19.91
C ARG A 72 -9.47 34.70 -21.40
N LYS A 73 -8.54 35.54 -21.84
CA LYS A 73 -8.25 35.70 -23.27
C LYS A 73 -7.37 34.55 -23.74
N LEU A 74 -8.02 33.42 -24.06
CA LEU A 74 -7.50 32.39 -24.96
C LEU A 74 -7.88 32.75 -26.40
#